data_AF-A0A7I8VP91-F1
#
_entry.id   AF-A0A7I8VP91-F1
#
_cell.length_a   1.000
_cell.length_b   1.000
_cell.length_c   1.000
_cell.angle_alpha   90.00
_cell.angle_beta   90.00
_cell.angle_gamma   90.00
#
_symmetry.space_group_name_H-M   'P 1'
#
loop_
_entity.id
_entity.type
_entity.pdbx_description
1 polymer ?
#
loop_
_entity_poly.entity_id
_entity_poly.type
_entity_poly.pdbx_seq_one_letter_code
_entity_poly.pdbx_strand_id
1 'polypeptide(L)'
;MEIDKEDFSTYNGLNKKKSKLILHVDLRNTILVADSVTSTTVEQGLNSYMTCVAWGKVNENSEWRWINDKLSVEPPDSNAISYYSYLESKLVRNARNRAALRKATGDFTQTPIGSQFYDIFEKHRKILEWKHNNVQYLTLANSYHYALPSFLECLYKLQEDKRDYSVIIRTYGLDARNMLKALHSTTKGNHPSFKSVYIMELF
;
A
#
# COMPACT_ATOMS: atom_id res chain seq x y z
N MET A 1 -53.66 32.52 27.78
CA MET A 1 -52.23 32.85 27.83
C MET A 1 -51.55 31.78 27.00
N GLU A 2 -51.58 31.99 25.69
CA GLU A 2 -50.88 31.17 24.69
C GLU A 2 -49.38 31.37 24.89
N ILE A 3 -48.65 30.26 24.97
CA ILE A 3 -47.23 30.24 24.70
C ILE A 3 -47.11 29.36 23.45
N ASP A 4 -46.94 30.02 22.31
CA ASP A 4 -46.55 29.38 21.06
C ASP A 4 -45.26 28.59 21.30
N LYS A 5 -45.37 27.26 21.19
CA LYS A 5 -44.19 26.41 21.00
C LYS A 5 -43.87 26.45 19.52
N GLU A 6 -43.04 27.42 19.15
CA GLU A 6 -42.40 27.45 17.83
C GLU A 6 -41.74 26.10 17.55
N ASP A 7 -42.11 25.58 16.39
CA ASP A 7 -41.71 24.31 15.81
C ASP A 7 -40.24 24.41 15.36
N PHE A 8 -39.29 24.10 16.25
CA PHE A 8 -37.84 24.22 16.01
C PHE A 8 -37.22 23.06 15.20
N SER A 9 -38.00 22.24 14.47
CA SER A 9 -37.44 21.11 13.71
C SER A 9 -37.26 21.33 12.20
N THR A 10 -37.49 22.54 11.67
CA THR A 10 -37.50 22.81 10.22
C THR A 10 -36.34 23.65 9.70
N TYR A 11 -35.16 23.63 10.34
CA TYR A 11 -33.96 24.20 9.73
C TYR A 11 -32.72 23.31 9.84
N ASN A 12 -32.17 23.02 8.65
CA ASN A 12 -30.79 22.58 8.36
C ASN A 12 -30.51 21.07 8.20
N GLY A 13 -31.38 20.38 7.49
CA GLY A 13 -31.01 19.24 6.63
C GLY A 13 -30.56 19.66 5.23
N LEU A 14 -30.09 20.92 5.04
CA LEU A 14 -29.50 21.37 3.78
C LEU A 14 -28.36 20.43 3.43
N ASN A 15 -28.56 19.68 2.35
CA ASN A 15 -27.65 18.76 1.68
C ASN A 15 -26.20 19.29 1.74
N LYS A 16 -25.48 18.95 2.82
CA LYS A 16 -24.17 19.53 3.11
C LYS A 16 -23.23 18.95 2.08
N LYS A 17 -22.97 19.70 1.00
CA LYS A 17 -22.10 19.30 -0.10
C LYS A 17 -20.84 18.72 0.50
N LYS A 18 -20.60 17.42 0.30
CA LYS A 18 -19.43 16.74 0.85
C LYS A 18 -18.19 17.52 0.38
N SER A 19 -17.35 17.96 1.33
CA SER A 19 -16.09 18.65 1.01
C SER A 19 -15.26 17.79 0.07
N LYS A 20 -14.44 18.35 -0.81
CA LYS A 20 -13.59 17.53 -1.69
C LYS A 20 -12.66 16.61 -0.88
N LEU A 21 -12.56 15.33 -1.27
CA LEU A 21 -11.63 14.39 -0.65
C LEU A 21 -10.24 14.57 -1.25
N ILE A 22 -9.22 14.78 -0.43
CA ILE A 22 -7.82 14.84 -0.90
C ILE A 22 -7.09 13.60 -0.38
N LEU A 23 -6.67 12.73 -1.29
CA LEU A 23 -5.83 11.57 -1.01
C LEU A 23 -4.38 11.96 -1.23
N HIS A 24 -3.62 12.14 -0.17
CA HIS A 24 -2.19 12.36 -0.24
C HIS A 24 -1.46 11.06 0.08
N VAL A 25 -0.84 10.46 -0.94
CA VAL A 25 -0.24 9.11 -0.85
C VAL A 25 1.21 9.13 -1.29
N ASP A 26 2.04 8.34 -0.60
CA ASP A 26 3.39 8.06 -1.10
C ASP A 26 3.33 7.05 -2.25
N LEU A 27 4.26 7.12 -3.19
CA LEU A 27 4.34 6.15 -4.28
C LEU A 27 4.83 4.79 -3.78
N ARG A 28 5.96 4.79 -3.07
CA ARG A 28 6.72 3.58 -2.75
C ARG A 28 6.05 2.82 -1.61
N ASN A 29 5.97 1.50 -1.74
CA ASN A 29 5.38 0.58 -0.76
C ASN A 29 3.92 0.89 -0.37
N THR A 30 3.25 1.79 -1.10
CA THR A 30 1.86 2.19 -0.83
C THR A 30 0.97 2.02 -2.05
N ILE A 31 1.44 2.41 -3.25
CA ILE A 31 0.73 2.17 -4.51
C ILE A 31 1.58 1.44 -5.55
N LEU A 32 2.91 1.41 -5.38
CA LEU A 32 3.88 0.62 -6.16
C LEU A 32 4.76 -0.18 -5.17
N VAL A 33 4.83 -1.50 -5.36
CA VAL A 33 5.59 -2.42 -4.47
C VAL A 33 7.08 -2.47 -4.80
N ALA A 34 7.43 -2.22 -6.06
CA ALA A 34 8.81 -2.18 -6.52
C ALA A 34 9.40 -0.76 -6.48
N ASP A 35 10.70 -0.64 -6.72
CA ASP A 35 11.35 0.68 -6.80
C ASP A 35 12.49 0.67 -7.81
N SER A 36 12.41 1.56 -8.81
CA SER A 36 13.45 1.68 -9.84
C SER A 36 14.76 2.24 -9.28
N VAL A 37 14.70 3.13 -8.27
CA VAL A 37 15.88 3.81 -7.72
C VAL A 37 16.81 2.85 -6.98
N THR A 38 16.23 1.91 -6.22
CA THR A 38 16.98 0.91 -5.44
C THR A 38 16.94 -0.48 -6.07
N SER A 39 16.36 -0.60 -7.26
CA SER A 39 16.15 -1.86 -7.97
C SER A 39 15.46 -2.93 -7.12
N THR A 40 14.53 -2.51 -6.25
CA THR A 40 13.76 -3.42 -5.40
C THR A 40 12.69 -4.09 -6.25
N THR A 41 12.68 -5.43 -6.30
CA THR A 41 11.64 -6.21 -7.01
C THR A 41 10.33 -6.29 -6.22
N VAL A 42 9.27 -6.81 -6.84
CA VAL A 42 7.98 -7.03 -6.16
C VAL A 42 8.13 -8.03 -5.02
N GLU A 43 8.88 -9.11 -5.23
CA GLU A 43 9.15 -10.14 -4.23
C GLU A 43 9.93 -9.57 -3.04
N GLN A 44 10.93 -8.72 -3.31
CA GLN A 44 11.71 -8.06 -2.26
C GLN A 44 10.86 -7.07 -1.48
N GLY A 45 10.02 -6.28 -2.16
CA GLY A 45 9.08 -5.35 -1.53
C GLY A 45 8.07 -6.08 -0.64
N LEU A 46 7.52 -7.19 -1.13
CA LEU A 46 6.58 -8.02 -0.37
C LEU A 46 7.26 -8.68 0.83
N ASN A 47 8.44 -9.27 0.67
CA ASN A 47 9.22 -9.79 1.80
C ASN A 47 9.52 -8.71 2.84
N SER A 48 9.92 -7.51 2.40
CA SER A 48 10.18 -6.40 3.31
C SER A 48 8.93 -6.00 4.09
N TYR A 49 7.76 -5.94 3.43
CA TYR A 49 6.49 -5.70 4.12
C TYR A 49 6.18 -6.76 5.19
N MET A 50 6.43 -8.03 4.90
CA MET A 50 6.22 -9.13 5.86
C MET A 50 7.05 -8.95 7.13
N THR A 51 8.27 -8.40 7.04
CA THR A 51 9.08 -8.08 8.22
C THR A 51 8.49 -6.97 9.10
N CYS A 52 7.66 -6.09 8.55
CA CYS A 52 7.00 -5.02 9.30
C CYS A 52 5.80 -5.52 10.12
N VAL A 53 5.16 -6.60 9.67
CA VAL A 53 3.97 -7.21 10.30
C VAL A 53 4.28 -8.50 11.07
N ALA A 54 5.58 -8.82 11.16
CA ALA A 54 6.15 -9.92 11.91
C ALA A 54 6.57 -9.43 13.31
N TRP A 55 5.92 -9.92 14.37
CA TRP A 55 6.09 -9.39 15.73
C TRP A 55 6.79 -10.35 16.69
N GLY A 56 7.68 -9.80 17.50
CA GLY A 56 8.52 -10.56 18.42
C GLY A 56 9.05 -9.72 19.57
N LYS A 57 9.84 -10.35 20.43
CA LYS A 57 10.57 -9.73 21.54
C LYS A 57 12.05 -10.04 21.43
N VAL A 58 12.88 -9.12 21.89
CA VAL A 58 14.32 -9.33 21.99
C VAL A 58 14.63 -9.92 23.35
N ASN A 59 15.34 -11.06 23.36
CA ASN A 59 15.79 -11.69 24.60
C ASN A 59 17.05 -11.02 25.16
N GLU A 60 17.51 -11.48 26.31
CA GLU A 60 18.73 -10.98 26.97
C GLU A 60 19.99 -11.11 26.09
N ASN A 61 20.02 -12.11 25.19
CA ASN A 61 21.09 -12.34 24.23
C ASN A 61 21.00 -11.44 23.00
N SER A 62 20.12 -10.44 22.99
CA SER A 62 19.88 -9.56 21.83
C SER A 62 19.33 -10.28 20.59
N GLU A 63 18.72 -11.45 20.74
CA GLU A 63 18.07 -12.20 19.67
C GLU A 63 16.58 -11.92 19.64
N TRP A 64 16.04 -11.71 18.44
CA TRP A 64 14.62 -11.54 18.25
C TRP A 64 13.91 -12.91 18.18
N ARG A 65 12.81 -13.05 18.92
CA ARG A 65 11.98 -14.26 18.97
C ARG A 65 10.51 -13.91 18.80
N TRP A 66 9.79 -14.77 18.08
CA TRP A 66 8.35 -14.65 17.85
C TRP A 66 7.56 -14.55 19.16
N ILE A 67 6.54 -13.69 19.17
CA ILE A 67 5.50 -13.71 20.21
C ILE A 67 4.43 -14.73 19.84
N ASN A 68 4.02 -14.78 18.57
CA ASN A 68 3.09 -15.74 18.02
C ASN A 68 3.35 -15.95 16.52
N ASP A 69 2.78 -17.01 15.96
CA ASP A 69 2.99 -17.41 14.56
C ASP A 69 2.01 -16.71 13.59
N LYS A 70 1.48 -15.54 13.97
CA LYS A 70 0.51 -14.78 13.16
C LYS A 70 1.06 -13.41 12.79
N LEU A 71 1.03 -13.12 11.50
CA LEU A 71 1.27 -11.77 11.01
C LEU A 71 0.09 -10.87 11.37
N SER A 72 0.41 -9.64 11.77
CA SER A 72 -0.59 -8.63 12.14
C SER A 72 -0.12 -7.25 11.73
N VAL A 73 -1.03 -6.41 11.26
CA VAL A 73 -0.73 -5.01 10.99
C VAL A 73 -0.40 -4.27 12.29
N GLU A 74 -1.13 -4.58 13.35
CA GLU A 74 -0.94 -3.98 14.67
C GLU A 74 -0.05 -4.86 15.55
N PRO A 75 0.79 -4.27 16.41
CA PRO A 75 1.56 -5.03 17.38
C PRO A 75 0.65 -5.75 18.37
N PRO A 76 0.98 -6.99 18.78
CA PRO A 76 0.18 -7.75 19.74
C PRO A 76 0.23 -7.18 21.16
N ASP A 77 1.30 -6.47 21.53
CA ASP A 77 1.43 -5.77 22.80
C ASP A 77 2.41 -4.59 22.70
N SER A 78 2.46 -3.72 23.72
CA SER A 78 3.29 -2.50 23.73
C SER A 78 4.80 -2.74 23.71
N ASN A 79 5.25 -3.96 24.02
CA ASN A 79 6.65 -4.34 24.09
C ASN A 79 7.08 -5.16 22.86
N ALA A 80 6.15 -5.43 21.94
CA ALA A 80 6.43 -6.11 20.70
C ALA A 80 7.22 -5.19 19.76
N ILE A 81 8.25 -5.74 19.11
CA ILE A 81 8.96 -5.06 18.04
C ILE A 81 8.85 -5.86 16.75
N SER A 82 8.69 -5.16 15.63
CA SER A 82 8.67 -5.83 14.34
C SER A 82 10.05 -6.38 14.01
N TYR A 83 10.11 -7.44 13.20
CA TYR A 83 11.39 -7.96 12.71
C TYR A 83 12.13 -6.91 11.88
N TYR A 84 11.40 -6.04 11.16
CA TYR A 84 11.97 -4.88 10.48
C TYR A 84 12.70 -3.95 11.45
N SER A 85 12.02 -3.50 12.52
CA SER A 85 12.61 -2.57 13.50
C SER A 85 13.80 -3.19 14.24
N TYR A 86 13.74 -4.49 14.50
CA TYR A 86 14.89 -5.23 15.02
C TYR A 86 16.09 -5.17 14.07
N LEU A 87 15.91 -5.54 12.80
CA LEU A 87 16.99 -5.47 11.81
C LEU A 87 17.48 -4.05 11.58
N GLU A 88 16.59 -3.06 11.56
CA GLU A 88 16.95 -1.65 11.42
C GLU A 88 17.89 -1.22 12.57
N SER A 89 17.56 -1.58 13.82
CA SER A 89 18.40 -1.26 14.99
C SER A 89 19.80 -1.89 14.94
N LYS A 90 19.95 -3.03 14.25
CA LYS A 90 21.23 -3.76 14.14
C LYS A 90 22.06 -3.31 12.94
N LEU A 91 21.41 -3.01 11.82
CA LEU A 91 22.08 -2.82 10.53
C LEU A 91 22.21 -1.34 10.14
N VAL A 92 21.32 -0.47 10.61
CA VAL A 92 21.25 0.92 10.17
C VAL A 92 21.82 1.84 11.25
N ARG A 93 23.06 2.31 11.03
CA ARG A 93 23.71 3.31 11.89
C ARG A 93 23.40 4.76 11.50
N ASN A 94 23.05 4.98 10.23
CA ASN A 94 22.61 6.26 9.68
C ASN A 94 21.77 6.04 8.42
N ALA A 95 21.02 7.05 7.98
CA ALA A 95 20.11 6.96 6.84
C ALA A 95 20.80 6.52 5.52
N ARG A 96 22.12 6.70 5.40
CA ARG A 96 22.91 6.31 4.22
C ARG A 96 23.14 4.80 4.15
N ASN A 97 23.02 4.07 5.25
CA ASN A 97 23.30 2.63 5.33
C ASN A 97 22.06 1.72 5.26
N ARG A 98 21.05 2.10 4.44
CA ARG A 98 19.82 1.30 4.28
C ARG A 98 19.94 0.14 3.28
N ALA A 99 21.06 0.03 2.56
CA ALA A 99 21.27 -1.07 1.61
C ALA A 99 21.34 -2.44 2.31
N ALA A 100 22.04 -2.52 3.44
CA ALA A 100 22.12 -3.74 4.24
C ALA A 100 20.74 -4.19 4.75
N LEU A 101 19.93 -3.24 5.22
CA LEU A 101 18.56 -3.52 5.66
C LEU A 101 17.70 -4.06 4.51
N ARG A 102 17.72 -3.41 3.34
CA ARG A 102 16.97 -3.89 2.16
C ARG A 102 17.35 -5.31 1.77
N LYS A 103 18.66 -5.61 1.77
CA LYS A 103 19.15 -6.97 1.50
C LYS A 103 18.62 -7.96 2.53
N ALA A 104 18.73 -7.66 3.83
CA ALA A 104 18.31 -8.54 4.91
C ALA A 104 16.79 -8.75 4.99
N THR A 105 15.99 -7.79 4.50
CA THR A 105 14.52 -7.92 4.49
C THR A 105 13.98 -8.46 3.17
N GLY A 106 14.76 -8.45 2.09
CA GLY A 106 14.28 -8.74 0.73
C GLY A 106 14.06 -10.21 0.42
N ASP A 107 14.63 -11.11 1.22
CA ASP A 107 14.52 -12.57 1.10
C ASP A 107 14.01 -13.21 2.39
N PHE A 108 13.29 -12.45 3.22
CA PHE A 108 12.83 -12.86 4.54
C PHE A 108 12.21 -14.26 4.59
N THR A 109 11.31 -14.59 3.67
CA THR A 109 10.61 -15.89 3.62
C THR A 109 11.52 -17.05 3.19
N GLN A 110 12.74 -16.78 2.75
CA GLN A 110 13.76 -17.78 2.45
C GLN A 110 14.70 -18.02 3.64
N THR A 111 14.56 -17.23 4.72
CA THR A 111 15.35 -17.40 5.94
C THR A 111 14.69 -18.40 6.89
N PRO A 112 15.45 -19.04 7.81
CA PRO A 112 14.87 -19.95 8.80
C PRO A 112 13.76 -19.34 9.66
N ILE A 113 13.82 -18.02 9.92
CA ILE A 113 12.86 -17.33 10.78
C ILE A 113 11.57 -16.93 10.03
N GLY A 114 11.68 -16.66 8.72
CA GLY A 114 10.57 -16.22 7.88
C GLY A 114 9.92 -17.31 7.04
N SER A 115 10.53 -18.51 6.94
CA SER A 115 10.04 -19.61 6.10
C SER A 115 8.61 -20.04 6.40
N GLN A 116 8.18 -19.93 7.65
CA GLN A 116 6.79 -20.21 8.06
C GLN A 116 5.75 -19.30 7.39
N PHE A 117 6.14 -18.13 6.86
CA PHE A 117 5.23 -17.22 6.15
C PHE A 117 5.29 -17.35 4.63
N TYR A 118 6.03 -18.33 4.11
CA TYR A 118 6.18 -18.53 2.67
C TYR A 118 4.83 -18.69 1.97
N ASP A 119 3.89 -19.43 2.55
CA ASP A 119 2.56 -19.62 1.98
C ASP A 119 1.75 -18.31 1.90
N ILE A 120 1.87 -17.46 2.92
CA ILE A 120 1.23 -16.14 2.94
C ILE A 120 1.88 -15.23 1.89
N PHE A 121 3.20 -15.27 1.78
CA PHE A 121 3.95 -14.55 0.76
C PHE A 121 3.49 -14.96 -0.65
N GLU A 122 3.47 -16.26 -0.96
CA GLU A 122 3.05 -16.76 -2.27
C GLU A 122 1.59 -16.40 -2.59
N LYS A 123 0.71 -16.49 -1.59
CA LYS A 123 -0.69 -16.05 -1.74
C LYS A 123 -0.78 -14.59 -2.17
N HIS A 124 -0.05 -13.68 -1.51
CA HIS A 124 -0.09 -12.26 -1.84
C HIS A 124 0.65 -11.94 -3.14
N ARG A 125 1.77 -12.62 -3.43
CA ARG A 125 2.50 -12.50 -4.70
C ARG A 125 1.58 -12.79 -5.89
N LYS A 126 0.78 -13.87 -5.82
CA LYS A 126 -0.21 -14.24 -6.85
C LYS A 126 -1.34 -13.23 -7.04
N ILE A 127 -1.67 -12.43 -6.02
CA ILE A 127 -2.66 -11.35 -6.14
C ILE A 127 -2.09 -10.18 -6.94
N LEU A 128 -0.77 -9.96 -6.86
CA LEU A 128 -0.08 -8.90 -7.59
C LEU A 128 0.20 -9.25 -9.06
N GLU A 129 0.12 -10.53 -9.42
CA GLU A 129 0.39 -11.02 -10.78
C GLU A 129 -0.56 -10.41 -11.80
N TRP A 130 0.01 -9.98 -12.92
CA TRP A 130 -0.75 -9.54 -14.08
C TRP A 130 -1.28 -10.74 -14.85
N LYS A 131 -2.61 -10.85 -14.97
CA LYS A 131 -3.29 -12.03 -15.55
C LYS A 131 -3.71 -11.87 -17.02
N HIS A 132 -3.28 -10.79 -17.67
CA HIS A 132 -3.70 -10.45 -19.03
C HIS A 132 -2.49 -10.38 -19.97
N ASN A 133 -2.74 -10.09 -21.24
CA ASN A 133 -1.65 -9.73 -22.16
C ASN A 133 -0.92 -8.49 -21.64
N ASN A 134 0.39 -8.42 -21.87
CA ASN A 134 1.19 -7.29 -21.40
C ASN A 134 0.72 -5.99 -22.04
N VAL A 135 0.41 -5.00 -21.20
CA VAL A 135 0.01 -3.66 -21.61
C VAL A 135 1.02 -2.66 -21.07
N GLN A 136 1.59 -1.86 -21.97
CA GLN A 136 2.59 -0.87 -21.62
C GLN A 136 2.10 0.04 -20.49
N TYR A 137 2.99 0.30 -19.52
CA TYR A 137 2.74 1.12 -18.32
C TYR A 137 1.73 0.54 -17.31
N LEU A 138 0.92 -0.46 -17.66
CA LEU A 138 0.07 -1.18 -16.70
C LEU A 138 0.76 -2.41 -16.12
N THR A 139 1.76 -2.93 -16.82
CA THR A 139 2.59 -4.04 -16.35
C THR A 139 3.95 -3.58 -15.86
N LEU A 140 4.36 -4.15 -14.74
CA LEU A 140 5.69 -4.04 -14.17
C LEU A 140 6.44 -5.36 -14.41
N ALA A 141 7.65 -5.26 -14.98
CA ALA A 141 8.50 -6.40 -15.29
C ALA A 141 7.76 -7.55 -16.03
N ASN A 142 6.78 -7.18 -16.88
CA ASN A 142 5.95 -8.12 -17.66
C ASN A 142 5.20 -9.18 -16.84
N SER A 143 5.07 -9.02 -15.52
CA SER A 143 4.56 -10.08 -14.64
C SER A 143 3.61 -9.57 -13.56
N TYR A 144 3.65 -8.28 -13.24
CA TYR A 144 2.90 -7.71 -12.11
C TYR A 144 2.12 -6.46 -12.52
N HIS A 145 1.08 -6.12 -11.76
CA HIS A 145 0.42 -4.82 -11.89
C HIS A 145 1.40 -3.68 -11.55
N TYR A 146 1.43 -2.62 -12.36
CA TYR A 146 2.27 -1.45 -12.09
C TYR A 146 1.75 -0.64 -10.90
N ALA A 147 0.43 -0.44 -10.80
CA ALA A 147 -0.22 0.11 -9.63
C ALA A 147 -0.92 -1.01 -8.85
N LEU A 148 -0.86 -0.96 -7.52
CA LEU A 148 -1.50 -1.95 -6.66
C LEU A 148 -3.00 -2.08 -6.98
N PRO A 149 -3.52 -3.31 -7.17
CA PRO A 149 -4.95 -3.56 -7.37
C PRO A 149 -5.86 -2.86 -6.36
N SER A 150 -5.50 -2.86 -5.07
CA SER A 150 -6.28 -2.23 -4.00
C SER A 150 -6.40 -0.71 -4.16
N PHE A 151 -5.36 -0.04 -4.65
CA PHE A 151 -5.41 1.39 -4.92
C PHE A 151 -6.30 1.69 -6.13
N LEU A 152 -6.22 0.86 -7.18
CA LEU A 152 -7.11 0.98 -8.33
C LEU A 152 -8.57 0.79 -7.92
N GLU A 153 -8.89 -0.24 -7.15
CA GLU A 153 -10.24 -0.46 -6.60
C GLU A 153 -10.74 0.73 -5.77
N CYS A 154 -9.87 1.34 -4.97
CA CYS A 154 -10.20 2.57 -4.23
C CYS A 154 -10.62 3.71 -5.16
N LEU A 155 -9.85 3.98 -6.22
CA LEU A 155 -10.21 5.02 -7.20
C LEU A 155 -11.53 4.70 -7.91
N TYR A 156 -11.73 3.44 -8.27
CA TYR A 156 -12.95 2.97 -8.90
C TYR A 156 -14.17 3.17 -8.00
N LYS A 157 -14.04 2.83 -6.72
CA LYS A 157 -15.12 3.02 -5.76
C LYS A 157 -15.47 4.50 -5.58
N LEU A 158 -14.47 5.37 -5.54
CA LEU A 158 -14.69 6.82 -5.48
C LEU A 158 -15.42 7.35 -6.72
N GLN A 159 -15.12 6.79 -7.90
CA GLN A 159 -15.82 7.13 -9.15
C GLN A 159 -17.27 6.63 -9.15
N GLU A 160 -17.50 5.38 -8.76
CA GLU A 160 -18.84 4.79 -8.64
C GLU A 160 -19.72 5.61 -7.69
N ASP A 161 -19.16 6.02 -6.55
CA ASP A 161 -19.84 6.82 -5.53
C ASP A 161 -19.99 8.30 -5.93
N LYS A 162 -19.52 8.70 -7.13
CA LYS A 162 -19.50 10.09 -7.64
C LYS A 162 -18.88 11.06 -6.64
N ARG A 163 -17.85 10.60 -5.93
CA ARG A 163 -17.15 11.40 -4.92
C ARG A 163 -16.30 12.45 -5.62
N ASP A 164 -16.40 13.71 -5.21
CA ASP A 164 -15.40 14.71 -5.61
C ASP A 164 -14.09 14.43 -4.86
N TYR A 165 -13.02 14.06 -5.58
CA TYR A 165 -11.71 13.76 -5.01
C TYR A 165 -10.53 14.26 -5.86
N SER A 166 -9.36 14.37 -5.23
CA SER A 166 -8.07 14.51 -5.91
C SER A 166 -7.02 13.62 -5.25
N VAL A 167 -6.08 13.13 -6.05
CA VAL A 167 -4.96 12.31 -5.60
C VAL A 167 -3.68 13.11 -5.76
N ILE A 168 -2.93 13.27 -4.67
CA ILE A 168 -1.59 13.84 -4.67
C ILE A 168 -0.63 12.68 -4.42
N ILE A 169 0.18 12.35 -5.44
CA ILE A 169 1.19 11.29 -5.35
C ILE A 169 2.53 11.95 -5.04
N ARG A 170 3.09 11.61 -3.88
CA ARG A 170 4.45 12.00 -3.53
C ARG A 170 5.42 10.91 -3.97
N THR A 171 6.50 11.31 -4.63
CA THR A 171 7.56 10.40 -5.04
C THR A 171 8.91 11.11 -5.05
N TYR A 172 9.95 10.39 -4.69
CA TYR A 172 11.35 10.81 -4.78
C TYR A 172 12.09 10.08 -5.91
N GLY A 173 11.39 9.26 -6.69
CA GLY A 173 11.97 8.36 -7.68
C GLY A 173 11.55 8.64 -9.12
N LEU A 174 12.00 7.77 -10.03
CA LEU A 174 11.79 7.92 -11.47
C LEU A 174 10.45 7.34 -11.96
N ASP A 175 9.71 6.69 -11.07
CA ASP A 175 8.48 5.94 -11.37
C ASP A 175 7.24 6.84 -11.55
N ALA A 176 7.34 8.14 -11.26
CA ALA A 176 6.23 9.10 -11.33
C ALA A 176 5.52 9.08 -12.70
N ARG A 177 6.32 9.15 -13.77
CA ARG A 177 5.80 9.26 -15.14
C ARG A 177 5.01 8.02 -15.54
N ASN A 178 5.54 6.84 -15.22
CA ASN A 178 4.89 5.57 -15.56
C ASN A 178 3.65 5.36 -14.69
N MET A 179 3.70 5.72 -13.40
CA MET A 179 2.53 5.69 -12.53
C MET A 179 1.40 6.58 -13.05
N LEU A 180 1.69 7.83 -13.44
CA LEU A 180 0.68 8.72 -14.00
C LEU A 180 0.08 8.17 -15.30
N LYS A 181 0.89 7.59 -16.19
CA LYS A 181 0.40 6.90 -17.40
C LYS A 181 -0.48 5.71 -17.06
N ALA A 182 -0.09 4.92 -16.06
CA ALA A 182 -0.85 3.75 -15.60
C ALA A 182 -2.23 4.16 -15.09
N LEU A 183 -2.27 5.15 -14.20
CA LEU A 183 -3.50 5.68 -13.64
C LEU A 183 -4.37 6.33 -14.71
N HIS A 184 -3.80 7.16 -15.60
CA HIS A 184 -4.55 7.78 -16.70
C HIS A 184 -5.19 6.75 -17.64
N SER A 185 -4.44 5.71 -18.02
CA SER A 185 -4.98 4.62 -18.81
C SER A 185 -6.12 3.90 -18.07
N THR A 186 -5.92 3.65 -16.78
CA THR A 186 -6.88 2.94 -15.94
C THR A 186 -8.17 3.75 -15.71
N THR A 187 -8.09 5.07 -15.48
CA THR A 187 -9.25 5.95 -15.31
C THR A 187 -10.04 6.19 -16.59
N LYS A 188 -9.43 5.92 -17.75
CA LYS A 188 -10.12 5.88 -19.05
C LYS A 188 -10.82 4.54 -19.33
N GLY A 189 -10.76 3.59 -18.39
CA GLY A 189 -11.38 2.27 -18.52
C GLY A 189 -10.56 1.26 -19.33
N ASN A 190 -9.28 1.53 -19.61
CA ASN A 190 -8.43 0.64 -20.39
C ASN A 190 -7.79 -0.49 -19.57
N HIS A 191 -8.02 -0.53 -18.25
CA HIS A 191 -7.49 -1.62 -17.45
C HIS A 191 -8.38 -2.86 -17.57
N PRO A 192 -7.86 -4.03 -17.98
CA PRO A 192 -8.68 -5.19 -18.30
C PRO A 192 -9.44 -5.76 -17.09
N SER A 193 -8.87 -5.67 -15.88
CA SER A 193 -9.54 -6.07 -14.63
C SER A 193 -10.41 -4.98 -13.98
N PHE A 194 -10.26 -3.71 -14.36
CA PHE A 194 -10.97 -2.59 -13.73
C PHE A 194 -11.58 -1.77 -14.86
N LYS A 195 -12.88 -1.94 -15.13
CA LYS A 195 -13.58 -1.28 -16.24
C LYS A 195 -14.36 -0.09 -15.72
N SER A 196 -13.90 1.13 -16.02
CA SER A 196 -14.57 2.33 -15.52
C SER A 196 -15.92 2.51 -16.21
N VAL A 197 -16.93 2.93 -15.45
CA VAL A 197 -18.23 3.35 -15.99
C VAL A 197 -18.21 4.84 -16.41
N TYR A 198 -17.18 5.60 -15.98
CA TYR A 198 -17.06 7.04 -16.23
C TYR A 198 -15.63 7.39 -16.69
N ILE A 199 -15.50 7.90 -17.91
CA ILE A 199 -14.22 8.37 -18.47
C ILE A 199 -13.88 9.72 -17.82
N MET A 200 -12.70 9.83 -17.20
CA MET A 200 -12.15 11.14 -16.82
C MET A 200 -11.24 11.69 -17.93
N GLU A 201 -11.38 12.99 -18.20
CA GLU A 201 -10.28 13.80 -18.73
C GLU A 201 -9.40 14.20 -17.54
N LEU A 202 -8.20 13.61 -17.44
CA LEU A 202 -7.18 14.12 -16.54
C LEU A 202 -6.51 15.32 -17.22
N PHE A 203 -6.48 16.44 -16.51
CA PHE A 203 -5.74 17.66 -16.87
C PHE A 203 -4.24 17.49 -16.65
#